data_AF-A0A3N5KZG0-F1
#
_entry.id   AF-A0A3N5KZG0-F1
#
_cell.length_a   1.000
_cell.length_b   1.000
_cell.length_c   1.000
_cell.angle_alpha   90.00
_cell.angle_beta   90.00
_cell.angle_gamma   90.00
#
_symmetry.space_group_name_H-M   'P 1'
#
loop_
_entity.id
_entity.type
_entity.pdbx_description
1 polymer ?
#
loop_
_entity_poly.entity_id
_entity_poly.type
_entity_poly.pdbx_seq_one_letter_code
_entity_poly.pdbx_strand_id
1 'polypeptide(L)' 'KGGLHRHRQLVSYIGDKEMVHKLVTEVAPRYAERPGGYTRILKLGPRHGDNAPMARIELV' A
#
# COMPACT_ATOMS: atom_id res chain seq x y z
N LYS A 1 -7.80 -2.35 -14.39
CA LYS A 1 -8.79 -1.24 -14.55
C LYS A 1 -8.08 0.11 -14.38
N GLY A 2 -7.66 0.75 -15.48
CA GLY A 2 -7.02 2.07 -15.48
C GLY A 2 -7.98 3.20 -15.89
N GLY A 3 -7.50 4.44 -15.88
CA GLY A 3 -8.22 5.61 -16.40
C GLY A 3 -8.02 6.89 -15.58
N LEU A 4 -8.20 8.05 -16.24
CA LEU A 4 -7.99 9.38 -15.66
C LEU A 4 -8.84 9.63 -14.40
N HIS A 5 -10.09 9.16 -14.40
CA HIS A 5 -11.00 9.33 -13.26
C HIS A 5 -10.45 8.68 -11.99
N ARG A 6 -9.92 7.45 -12.08
CA ARG A 6 -9.33 6.74 -10.94
C ARG A 6 -8.03 7.36 -10.49
N HIS A 7 -7.23 7.86 -11.43
CA HIS A 7 -6.01 8.57 -11.10
C HIS A 7 -6.31 9.83 -10.28
N ARG A 8 -7.34 10.61 -10.64
CA ARG A 8 -7.79 11.77 -9.85
C ARG A 8 -8.26 11.37 -8.45
N GLN A 9 -8.98 10.25 -8.32
CA GLN A 9 -9.39 9.71 -7.01
C GLN A 9 -8.19 9.33 -6.13
N LEU A 10 -7.18 8.66 -6.72
CA LEU A 10 -5.95 8.30 -6.02
C LEU A 10 -5.20 9.53 -5.51
N VAL A 11 -5.04 10.55 -6.37
CA VAL A 11 -4.40 11.82 -5.98
C VAL A 11 -5.18 12.53 -4.87
N SER A 12 -6.52 12.55 -4.93
CA SER A 12 -7.31 13.17 -3.86
C SER A 12 -7.24 12.42 -2.53
N TYR A 13 -7.04 11.10 -2.55
CA TYR A 13 -6.98 10.29 -1.34
C TYR A 13 -5.59 10.28 -0.70
N ILE A 14 -4.55 10.15 -1.51
CA ILE A 14 -3.15 10.08 -1.04
C ILE A 14 -2.60 11.49 -0.78
N GLY A 15 -3.03 12.50 -1.55
CA GLY A 15 -2.54 13.88 -1.45
C GLY A 15 -1.17 14.12 -2.09
N ASP A 16 -0.43 13.05 -2.43
CA ASP A 16 0.90 13.10 -3.03
C ASP A 16 0.88 12.54 -4.46
N LYS A 17 1.24 13.40 -5.42
CA LYS A 17 1.26 13.06 -6.85
C LYS A 17 2.42 12.13 -7.23
N GLU A 18 3.57 12.29 -6.60
CA GLU A 18 4.75 11.47 -6.88
C GLU A 18 4.53 10.04 -6.37
N MET A 19 3.98 9.91 -5.17
CA MET A 19 3.62 8.60 -4.61
C MET A 19 2.56 7.89 -5.45
N VAL A 20 1.54 8.62 -5.94
CA VAL A 20 0.52 8.05 -6.85
C VAL A 20 1.15 7.61 -8.18
N HIS A 21 2.10 8.39 -8.71
CA HIS A 21 2.80 8.00 -9.93
C HIS A 21 3.53 6.66 -9.72
N LYS A 22 4.36 6.56 -8.68
CA LYS A 22 5.07 5.33 -8.31
C LYS A 22 4.13 4.14 -8.10
N LEU A 23 3.01 4.37 -7.42
CA LEU A 23 2.02 3.31 -7.17
C LEU A 23 1.43 2.76 -8.47
N VAL A 24 1.17 3.61 -9.47
CA VAL A 24 0.57 3.19 -10.73
C VAL A 24 1.61 2.63 -11.71
N THR A 25 2.82 3.17 -11.74
CA THR A 25 3.85 2.77 -12.72
C THR A 25 4.70 1.60 -12.27
N GLU A 26 5.02 1.49 -10.98
CA GLU A 26 5.93 0.46 -10.48
C GLU A 26 5.19 -0.64 -9.72
N VAL A 27 4.28 -0.25 -8.80
CA VAL A 27 3.66 -1.19 -7.87
C VAL A 27 2.50 -1.94 -8.52
N ALA A 28 1.60 -1.23 -9.20
CA ALA A 28 0.40 -1.83 -9.80
C ALA A 28 0.72 -2.92 -10.86
N PRO A 29 1.73 -2.78 -11.74
CA PRO A 29 2.05 -3.83 -12.71
C PRO A 29 2.55 -5.12 -12.05
N ARG A 30 3.29 -5.04 -10.94
CA ARG A 30 3.79 -6.21 -10.19
C ARG A 30 2.66 -7.10 -9.66
N TYR A 31 1.48 -6.52 -9.45
CA TYR A 31 0.32 -7.22 -8.90
C TYR A 31 -0.78 -7.49 -9.92
N ALA A 32 -0.53 -7.26 -11.22
CA ALA A 32 -1.56 -7.35 -12.25
C ALA A 32 -2.22 -8.75 -12.34
N GLU A 33 -1.46 -9.81 -12.09
CA GLU A 33 -1.93 -11.20 -12.16
C GLU A 33 -2.51 -11.72 -10.84
N ARG A 34 -2.38 -10.96 -9.74
CA ARG A 34 -2.80 -11.40 -8.40
C ARG A 34 -4.20 -10.88 -8.07
N PRO A 35 -5.23 -11.74 -7.93
CA PRO A 35 -6.58 -11.31 -7.58
C PRO A 35 -6.73 -11.11 -6.05
N GLY A 36 -6.09 -10.07 -5.51
CA GLY A 36 -6.19 -9.71 -4.08
C GLY A 36 -5.06 -10.23 -3.19
N GLY A 37 -5.05 -9.82 -1.92
CA GLY A 37 -3.97 -10.16 -0.98
C GLY A 37 -2.65 -9.43 -1.28
N TYR A 38 -2.72 -8.11 -1.49
CA TYR A 38 -1.55 -7.28 -1.83
C TYR A 38 -0.69 -6.90 -0.63
N THR A 39 -1.20 -7.09 0.59
CA THR A 39 -0.51 -6.76 1.83
C THR A 39 -0.37 -7.99 2.72
N ARG A 40 0.68 -7.99 3.53
CA ARG A 40 0.94 -8.98 4.57
C ARG A 40 1.19 -8.27 5.89
N ILE A 41 0.67 -8.85 6.97
CA ILE A 41 0.90 -8.38 8.34
C ILE A 41 1.72 -9.43 9.08
N LEU A 42 2.91 -9.06 9.53
CA LEU A 42 3.74 -9.85 10.41
C LEU A 42 3.61 -9.29 11.82
N LYS A 43 3.12 -10.12 12.77
CA LYS A 43 3.04 -9.72 14.17
C LYS A 43 4.44 -9.64 14.74
N LEU A 44 4.73 -8.51 15.37
CA LEU A 44 5.98 -8.29 16.09
C LEU A 44 5.70 -8.47 17.59
N GLY A 45 6.76 -8.74 18.36
CA GLY A 45 6.67 -8.70 19.82
C GLY A 45 6.22 -7.33 20.33
N PRO A 46 5.79 -7.24 21.59
CA PRO A 46 5.35 -5.97 22.16
C PRO A 46 6.47 -4.93 22.17
N ARG A 47 6.10 -3.66 22.00
CA ARG A 47 7.03 -2.53 22.05
C ARG A 47 7.58 -2.37 23.47
N HIS A 48 8.90 -2.17 23.55
CA HIS A 48 9.55 -1.89 24.83
C HIS A 48 9.09 -0.54 25.39
N GLY A 49 8.74 -0.50 26.68
CA GLY A 49 8.29 0.71 27.39
C GLY A 49 6.79 0.73 27.66
N ASP A 50 5.96 0.54 26.63
CA ASP A 50 4.49 0.63 26.75
C ASP A 50 3.74 -0.67 26.44
N ASN A 51 4.47 -1.75 26.15
CA ASN A 51 3.94 -3.07 25.84
C ASN A 51 2.92 -3.06 24.68
N ALA A 52 2.99 -2.07 23.78
CA ALA A 52 2.04 -1.95 22.69
C ALA A 52 2.22 -3.11 21.69
N PRO A 53 1.13 -3.76 21.21
CA PRO A 53 1.24 -4.83 20.22
C PRO A 53 1.67 -4.26 18.87
N MET A 54 2.87 -4.66 18.42
CA MET A 54 3.44 -4.17 17.17
C MET A 54 3.16 -5.12 16.02
N ALA A 55 3.18 -4.58 14.80
CA ALA A 55 3.15 -5.39 13.59
C ALA A 55 3.89 -4.66 12.45
N ARG A 56 4.47 -5.44 11.54
CA ARG A 56 5.06 -4.94 10.28
C ARG A 56 4.08 -5.23 9.15
N ILE A 57 3.72 -4.20 8.39
CA ILE A 57 2.92 -4.33 7.18
C ILE A 57 3.82 -4.23 5.96
N GLU A 58 3.65 -5.14 5.00
CA GLU A 58 4.47 -5.24 3.79
C GLU A 58 3.61 -5.44 2.56
N LEU A 59 4.12 -5.01 1.41
CA LEU A 59 3.60 -5.40 0.10
C LEU A 59 4.16 -6.79 -0.27
N VAL A 60 3.32 -7.67 -0.80
CA VAL A 60 3.63 -9.10 -1.00
C VAL A 60 4.52 -9.37 -2.20
#